data_AF-A0A7U9TI27-F1
#
_entry.id   AF-A0A7U9TI27-F1
#
_cell.length_a   1.000
_cell.length_b   1.000
_cell.length_c   1.000
_cell.angle_alpha   90.00
_cell.angle_beta   90.00
_cell.angle_gamma   90.00
#
_symmetry.space_group_name_H-M   'P 1'
#
loop_
_entity.id
_entity.type
_entity.pdbx_description
1 polymer ?
#
loop_
_entity_poly.entity_id
_entity_poly.type
_entity_poly.pdbx_seq_one_letter_code
_entity_poly.pdbx_strand_id
1 'polypeptide(L)'
;MDDPILYASTVIALIGIPVISNLLSKIKLKYIFIPTVLSLGISFPMFLLLVIVQQSDMFPYLFYISMSLWTGGFFSIFINLYVYRKKKKTLLKDVQKEI
;
A
#
# COMPACT_ATOMS: atom_id res chain seq x y z
N MET A 1 -20.56 -9.04 -11.54
CA MET A 1 -21.47 -8.28 -10.67
C MET A 1 -20.63 -7.19 -10.04
N ASP A 2 -20.94 -5.94 -10.38
CA ASP A 2 -20.21 -4.78 -9.91
C ASP A 2 -20.48 -4.59 -8.42
N ASP A 3 -19.61 -5.11 -7.56
CA ASP A 3 -19.79 -4.99 -6.12
C ASP A 3 -19.21 -3.64 -5.65
N PRO A 4 -20.05 -2.65 -5.33
CA PRO A 4 -19.60 -1.28 -5.06
C PRO A 4 -18.66 -1.22 -3.85
N ILE A 5 -18.78 -2.18 -2.93
CA ILE A 5 -17.94 -2.24 -1.72
C ILE A 5 -16.49 -2.55 -2.11
N LEU A 6 -16.28 -3.55 -2.96
CA LEU A 6 -14.95 -3.93 -3.44
C LEU A 6 -14.29 -2.79 -4.22
N TYR A 7 -15.04 -2.09 -5.07
CA TYR A 7 -14.53 -0.94 -5.80
C TYR A 7 -14.13 0.19 -4.86
N ALA A 8 -15.02 0.55 -3.92
CA ALA A 8 -14.75 1.61 -2.96
C ALA A 8 -13.52 1.29 -2.10
N SER A 9 -13.43 0.08 -1.54
CA SER A 9 -12.29 -0.33 -0.71
C SER A 9 -10.98 -0.36 -1.49
N THR A 10 -11.03 -0.79 -2.76
CA THR A 10 -9.85 -0.82 -3.64
C THR A 10 -9.38 0.59 -3.98
N VAL A 11 -10.28 1.51 -4.31
CA VAL A 11 -9.94 2.93 -4.57
C VAL A 11 -9.35 3.58 -3.31
N ILE A 12 -9.95 3.32 -2.15
CA ILE A 12 -9.43 3.81 -0.86
C ILE A 12 -8.02 3.27 -0.62
N ALA A 13 -7.75 1.99 -0.88
CA ALA A 13 -6.42 1.41 -0.70
C ALA A 13 -5.40 1.98 -1.71
N LEU A 14 -5.80 2.14 -2.98
CA LEU A 14 -4.95 2.69 -4.03
C LEU A 14 -4.48 4.12 -3.75
N ILE A 15 -5.32 4.94 -3.13
CA ILE A 15 -4.98 6.33 -2.79
C ILE A 15 -4.41 6.42 -1.37
N GLY A 16 -5.05 5.75 -0.42
CA GLY A 16 -4.73 5.82 1.00
C GLY A 16 -3.33 5.32 1.32
N ILE A 17 -2.93 4.18 0.79
CA ILE A 17 -1.59 3.60 1.04
C ILE A 17 -0.47 4.54 0.59
N PRO A 18 -0.42 5.04 -0.67
CA PRO A 18 0.63 5.97 -1.08
C PRO A 18 0.55 7.34 -0.36
N VAL A 19 -0.65 7.82 0.00
CA VAL A 19 -0.79 9.04 0.80
C VAL A 19 -0.17 8.87 2.20
N ILE A 20 -0.47 7.77 2.88
CA ILE A 20 0.10 7.44 4.20
C ILE A 20 1.62 7.24 4.08
N SER A 21 2.09 6.53 3.06
CA SER A 21 3.51 6.38 2.74
C SER A 21 4.22 7.72 2.55
N ASN A 22 3.61 8.64 1.80
CA ASN A 22 4.17 9.96 1.59
C ASN A 22 4.19 10.79 2.89
N LEU A 23 3.15 10.68 3.73
CA LEU A 23 3.12 11.34 5.03
C LEU A 23 4.26 10.84 5.95
N LEU A 24 4.43 9.53 6.06
CA LEU A 24 5.51 8.89 6.84
C LEU A 24 6.90 9.24 6.30
N SER A 25 7.04 9.40 4.99
CA SER A 25 8.32 9.78 4.37
C SER A 25 8.79 11.19 4.76
N LYS A 26 7.90 12.06 5.28
CA LYS A 26 8.30 13.37 5.84
C LYS A 26 9.14 13.24 7.11
N ILE A 27 8.94 12.17 7.88
CA ILE A 27 9.71 11.90 9.10
C ILE A 27 11.07 11.30 8.74
N LYS A 28 11.08 10.18 8.01
CA LYS A 28 12.30 9.59 7.45
C LYS A 28 11.97 8.95 6.10
N LEU A 29 12.85 9.16 5.11
CA LEU A 29 12.67 8.65 3.75
C LEU A 29 12.46 7.12 3.71
N LYS A 30 13.11 6.37 4.61
CA LYS A 30 12.97 4.91 4.71
C LYS A 30 11.55 4.45 5.08
N TYR A 31 10.73 5.29 5.70
CA TYR A 31 9.38 4.93 6.13
C TYR A 31 8.36 4.94 5.01
N ILE A 32 8.73 5.39 3.80
CA ILE A 32 7.84 5.40 2.63
C ILE A 32 7.35 4.00 2.27
N PHE A 33 8.16 2.96 2.53
CA PHE A 33 7.83 1.58 2.19
C PHE A 33 7.06 0.84 3.29
N ILE A 34 6.97 1.39 4.51
CA ILE A 34 6.32 0.70 5.63
C ILE A 34 4.85 0.36 5.33
N PRO A 35 4.00 1.31 4.88
CA PRO A 35 2.59 1.00 4.60
C PRO A 35 2.44 -0.03 3.49
N THR A 36 3.30 0.02 2.47
CA THR A 36 3.32 -0.98 1.39
C THR A 36 3.64 -2.37 1.90
N VAL A 37 4.71 -2.50 2.71
CA VAL A 37 5.13 -3.80 3.26
C VAL A 37 4.07 -4.35 4.21
N LEU A 38 3.47 -3.51 5.06
CA LEU A 38 2.38 -3.93 5.93
C LEU A 38 1.14 -4.37 5.13
N SER A 39 0.76 -3.63 4.09
CA SER A 39 -0.38 -3.98 3.24
C SER A 39 -0.19 -5.35 2.59
N LEU A 40 0.98 -5.57 1.97
CA LEU A 40 1.30 -6.85 1.34
C LEU A 40 1.42 -7.97 2.38
N GLY A 41 2.10 -7.70 3.50
CA GLY A 41 2.31 -8.64 4.60
C GLY A 41 1.02 -9.07 5.30
N ILE A 42 -0.01 -8.22 5.34
CA ILE A 42 -1.34 -8.58 5.87
C ILE A 42 -2.20 -9.25 4.79
N SER A 43 -2.14 -8.76 3.54
CA SER A 43 -2.95 -9.31 2.45
C SER A 43 -2.63 -10.78 2.16
N PHE A 44 -1.36 -11.19 2.25
CA PHE A 44 -0.92 -12.56 1.97
C PHE A 44 -1.49 -13.61 2.95
N PRO A 45 -1.35 -13.48 4.29
CA PRO A 45 -1.96 -14.41 5.22
C PRO A 45 -3.49 -14.37 5.16
N MET A 46 -4.11 -13.20 4.90
CA MET A 46 -5.55 -13.14 4.66
C MET A 46 -5.96 -13.91 3.41
N PHE A 47 -5.17 -13.84 2.35
CA PHE A 47 -5.39 -14.62 1.13
C PHE A 47 -5.29 -16.13 1.39
N LEU A 48 -4.31 -16.57 2.20
CA LEU A 48 -4.22 -17.97 2.60
C LEU A 48 -5.42 -18.43 3.43
N LEU A 49 -5.89 -17.60 4.36
CA LEU A 49 -7.09 -17.89 5.15
C LEU A 49 -8.34 -18.03 4.27
N LEU A 50 -8.46 -17.23 3.22
CA LEU A 50 -9.58 -17.33 2.27
C LEU A 50 -9.63 -18.68 1.54
N VAL A 51 -8.47 -19.29 1.25
CA VAL A 51 -8.41 -20.62 0.62
C VAL A 51 -8.98 -21.69 1.56
N ILE A 52 -8.83 -21.51 2.88
CA ILE A 52 -9.24 -22.48 3.89
C ILE A 52 -10.72 -22.31 4.26
N VAL A 53 -11.22 -21.07 4.36
CA VAL A 53 -12.53 -20.75 4.94
C VAL A 53 -13.56 -20.34 3.88
N GLN A 54 -13.62 -21.07 2.76
CA GLN A 54 -14.48 -20.72 1.61
C GLN A 54 -15.99 -20.76 1.91
N GLN A 55 -16.43 -21.47 2.96
CA GLN A 55 -17.86 -21.69 3.27
C GLN A 55 -18.37 -20.82 4.42
N SER A 56 -17.59 -19.85 4.91
CA SER A 56 -18.03 -18.94 5.98
C SER A 56 -18.71 -17.71 5.42
N ASP A 57 -19.72 -17.22 6.15
CA ASP A 57 -20.35 -15.91 5.90
C ASP A 57 -19.34 -14.74 5.92
N MET A 58 -18.16 -14.93 6.52
CA MET A 58 -17.09 -13.92 6.55
C MET A 58 -16.24 -13.89 5.27
N PHE A 59 -16.37 -14.88 4.39
CA PHE A 59 -15.60 -14.99 3.16
C PHE A 59 -15.58 -13.70 2.29
N PRO A 60 -16.73 -13.07 1.95
CA PRO A 60 -16.72 -11.90 1.09
C PRO A 60 -15.97 -10.71 1.70
N TYR A 61 -16.09 -10.50 3.02
CA TYR A 61 -15.39 -9.40 3.70
C TYR A 61 -13.87 -9.60 3.71
N LEU A 62 -13.42 -10.82 4.05
CA LEU A 62 -12.00 -11.17 4.03
C LEU A 62 -11.44 -11.05 2.61
N PHE A 63 -12.23 -11.42 1.60
CA PHE A 63 -11.88 -11.31 0.18
C PHE A 63 -11.72 -9.85 -0.22
N TYR A 64 -12.67 -8.98 0.13
CA TYR A 64 -12.59 -7.55 -0.19
C TYR A 64 -11.38 -6.88 0.45
N ILE A 65 -11.11 -7.18 1.72
CA ILE A 65 -9.95 -6.62 2.43
C ILE A 65 -8.65 -7.12 1.80
N SER A 66 -8.53 -8.44 1.59
CA SER A 66 -7.32 -9.04 1.02
C SER A 66 -7.04 -8.47 -0.38
N MET A 67 -8.04 -8.44 -1.26
CA MET A 67 -7.89 -7.93 -2.63
C MET A 67 -7.58 -6.43 -2.66
N SER A 68 -8.22 -5.63 -1.80
CA SER A 68 -7.97 -4.18 -1.75
C SER A 68 -6.57 -3.87 -1.23
N LEU A 69 -6.12 -4.55 -0.16
CA LEU A 69 -4.77 -4.39 0.37
C LEU A 69 -3.70 -4.93 -0.57
N TRP A 70 -3.99 -6.03 -1.28
CA TRP A 70 -3.08 -6.59 -2.27
C TRP A 70 -2.87 -5.62 -3.43
N THR A 71 -3.96 -5.16 -4.05
CA THR A 71 -3.92 -4.23 -5.18
C THR A 71 -3.32 -2.89 -4.78
N GLY A 72 -3.84 -2.26 -3.71
CA GLY A 72 -3.32 -0.99 -3.21
C GLY A 72 -1.85 -1.10 -2.78
N GLY A 73 -1.48 -2.17 -2.07
CA GLY A 73 -0.10 -2.45 -1.68
C GLY A 73 0.81 -2.60 -2.90
N PHE A 74 0.41 -3.41 -3.88
CA PHE A 74 1.20 -3.65 -5.08
C PHE A 74 1.43 -2.38 -5.90
N PHE A 75 0.38 -1.62 -6.20
CA PHE A 75 0.52 -0.35 -6.94
C PHE A 75 1.30 0.70 -6.15
N SER A 76 1.17 0.72 -4.82
CA SER A 76 1.94 1.63 -3.98
C SER A 76 3.45 1.41 -4.07
N ILE A 77 3.93 0.22 -4.43
CA ILE A 77 5.37 -0.04 -4.66
C ILE A 77 5.91 0.92 -5.72
N PHE A 78 5.25 0.99 -6.89
CA PHE A 78 5.70 1.82 -8.01
C PHE A 78 5.64 3.30 -7.67
N ILE A 79 4.56 3.75 -7.04
CA ILE A 79 4.38 5.14 -6.62
C ILE A 79 5.44 5.52 -5.59
N ASN A 80 5.66 4.68 -4.57
CA ASN A 80 6.65 4.92 -3.53
C ASN A 80 8.07 4.90 -4.05
N LEU A 81 8.40 4.02 -5.00
CA LEU A 81 9.69 4.04 -5.70
C LEU A 81 9.90 5.35 -6.46
N TYR A 82 8.89 5.82 -7.20
CA TYR A 82 8.96 7.10 -7.91
C TYR A 82 9.20 8.28 -6.95
N VAL A 83 8.41 8.37 -5.89
CA VAL A 83 8.52 9.43 -4.87
C VAL A 83 9.86 9.36 -4.13
N TYR A 84 10.31 8.17 -3.76
CA TYR A 84 11.60 7.95 -3.10
C TYR A 84 12.76 8.46 -3.96
N ARG A 85 12.80 8.10 -5.25
CA ARG A 85 13.84 8.56 -6.18
C ARG A 85 13.85 10.08 -6.32
N LYS A 86 12.67 10.70 -6.44
CA LYS A 86 12.53 12.16 -6.55
C LYS A 86 13.06 12.87 -5.30
N LYS A 87 12.64 12.45 -4.10
CA LYS A 87 13.07 13.04 -2.83
C LYS A 87 14.55 12.83 -2.54
N LYS A 88 15.09 11.63 -2.82
CA LYS A 88 16.53 11.34 -2.65
C LYS A 88 17.40 12.25 -3.52
N LYS A 89 17.00 12.50 -4.76
CA LYS A 89 17.72 13.42 -5.67
C LYS A 89 17.71 14.86 -5.13
N THR A 90 16.61 15.31 -4.54
CA THR A 90 16.54 16.65 -3.91
C THR A 90 17.49 16.74 -2.72
N LEU A 91 17.44 15.76 -1.80
CA LEU A 91 18.33 15.75 -0.62
C LEU A 91 19.82 15.79 -1.00
N LEU A 92 20.23 15.07 -2.03
CA LEU A 92 21.61 15.09 -2.51
C LEU A 92 22.03 16.45 -3.10
N LYS A 93 21.11 17.16 -3.77
CA LYS A 93 21.37 18.50 -4.30
C LYS A 93 21.54 19.53 -3.18
N ASP A 94 20.77 19.40 -2.11
CA ASP A 94 20.84 20.34 -0.99
C ASP A 94 22.18 20.19 -0.24
N VAL A 95 22.65 18.95 -0.01
CA VAL A 95 23.97 18.68 0.58
C VAL A 95 25.11 19.22 -0.29
N GLN A 96 25.02 19.12 -1.62
CA GLN A 96 26.04 19.66 -2.53
C GLN A 96 26.10 21.20 -2.59
N LYS A 97 25.07 21.92 -2.11
CA LYS A 97 25.09 23.38 -2.03
C LYS A 97 25.72 23.91 -0.74
N GLU A 98 25.85 23.05 0.28
CA GLU A 98 26.41 23.42 1.59
C GLU A 98 27.93 23.16 1.67
N ILE A 99 28.54 22.55 0.65
CA ILE A 99 29.99 22.32 0.49
C ILE A 99 30.54 23.34 -0.50
#